data_AF-A0A9D6PIS0-F1
#
_entry.id   AF-A0A9D6PIS0-F1
#
_cell.length_a   1.000
_cell.length_b   1.000
_cell.length_c   1.000
_cell.angle_alpha   90.00
_cell.angle_beta   90.00
_cell.angle_gamma   90.00
#
_symmetry.space_group_name_H-M   'P 1'
#
loop_
_entity.id
_entity.type
_entity.pdbx_description
1 polymer ?
#
loop_
_entity_poly.entity_id
_entity_poly.type
_entity_poly.pdbx_seq_one_letter_code
_entity_poly.pdbx_strand_id
1 'polypeptide(L)'
;MIQQVFGYSFLAIIGFCGLVVTQVAFWKMNERFIWRGIIPYEIRKKLLPNDQFQMDAWLALSEWTVLLLWAAFMVFPIICLDSVGFIRILH
;
A
#
# COMPACT_ATOMS: atom_id res chain seq x y z
N MET A 1 5.64 -21.02 -18.05
CA MET A 1 5.79 -19.60 -18.46
C MET A 1 4.46 -18.84 -18.37
N ILE A 2 3.43 -19.20 -19.14
CA ILE A 2 2.12 -18.49 -19.13
C ILE A 2 1.46 -18.47 -17.74
N GLN A 3 1.42 -19.60 -17.03
CA GLN A 3 0.85 -19.69 -15.67
C GLN A 3 1.55 -18.76 -14.67
N GLN A 4 2.88 -18.62 -14.76
CA GLN A 4 3.63 -17.71 -13.90
C GLN A 4 3.34 -16.24 -14.22
N VAL A 5 3.19 -15.89 -15.50
CA VAL A 5 2.79 -14.53 -15.91
C VAL A 5 1.42 -14.17 -15.32
N PHE A 6 0.45 -15.09 -15.35
CA PHE A 6 -0.82 -14.91 -14.66
C PHE A 6 -0.68 -14.80 -13.15
N GLY A 7 0.17 -15.62 -12.52
CA GLY A 7 0.42 -15.56 -11.08
C GLY A 7 1.00 -14.22 -10.63
N TYR A 8 2.00 -13.69 -11.34
CA TYR A 8 2.57 -12.37 -11.04
C TYR A 8 1.58 -11.23 -11.31
N SER A 9 0.78 -11.34 -12.38
CA SER A 9 -0.26 -10.36 -12.69
C SER A 9 -1.34 -10.34 -11.59
N PHE A 10 -1.74 -11.52 -11.10
CA PHE A 10 -2.70 -11.66 -10.02
C PHE A 10 -2.16 -11.11 -8.69
N LEU A 11 -0.89 -11.37 -8.38
CA LEU A 11 -0.21 -10.79 -7.23
C LEU A 11 -0.14 -9.26 -7.29
N ALA A 12 0.13 -8.70 -8.48
CA ALA A 12 0.10 -7.26 -8.69
C ALA A 12 -1.31 -6.67 -8.50
N ILE A 13 -2.36 -7.35 -8.97
CA ILE A 13 -3.75 -6.95 -8.75
C ILE A 13 -4.11 -6.98 -7.26
N ILE A 14 -3.75 -8.05 -6.54
CA ILE A 14 -3.97 -8.15 -5.09
C ILE A 14 -3.26 -7.01 -4.35
N GLY A 15 -2.00 -6.73 -4.69
CA GLY A 15 -1.25 -5.62 -4.12
C GLY A 15 -1.92 -4.28 -4.40
N PHE A 16 -2.34 -4.03 -5.65
CA PHE A 16 -3.04 -2.79 -6.01
C PHE A 16 -4.38 -2.64 -5.28
N CYS A 17 -5.22 -3.68 -5.30
CA CYS A 17 -6.50 -3.70 -4.59
C CYS A 17 -6.30 -3.46 -3.10
N GLY A 18 -5.30 -4.09 -2.48
CA GLY A 18 -4.98 -3.87 -1.09
C GLY A 18 -4.55 -2.43 -0.81
N LEU A 19 -3.72 -1.81 -1.64
CA LEU A 19 -3.35 -0.39 -1.50
C LEU A 19 -4.58 0.52 -1.60
N VAL A 20 -5.48 0.27 -2.55
CA VAL A 20 -6.73 1.02 -2.71
C VAL A 20 -7.61 0.87 -1.47
N VAL A 21 -7.79 -0.34 -0.95
CA VAL A 21 -8.59 -0.59 0.26
C VAL A 21 -7.99 0.14 1.46
N THR A 22 -6.68 0.05 1.66
CA THR A 22 -5.98 0.74 2.76
C THR A 22 -6.14 2.25 2.63
N GLN A 23 -6.01 2.79 1.42
CA GLN A 23 -6.23 4.21 1.13
C GLN A 23 -7.68 4.64 1.42
N VAL A 24 -8.67 3.85 1.04
CA VAL A 24 -10.09 4.15 1.31
C VAL A 24 -10.39 4.08 2.80
N ALA A 25 -9.89 3.06 3.52
CA ALA A 25 -10.06 2.93 4.96
C ALA A 25 -9.44 4.12 5.70
N PHE A 26 -8.23 4.53 5.29
CA PHE A 26 -7.53 5.66 5.90
C PHE A 26 -8.21 6.99 5.61
N TRP A 27 -8.75 7.17 4.40
CA TRP A 27 -9.59 8.32 4.11
C TRP A 27 -10.82 8.32 5.01
N LYS A 28 -11.55 7.22 5.12
CA LYS A 28 -12.77 7.19 5.92
C LYS A 28 -12.54 7.46 7.41
N MET A 29 -11.40 7.03 7.95
CA MET A 29 -11.08 7.21 9.37
C MET A 29 -10.48 8.58 9.69
N ASN A 30 -9.62 9.11 8.81
CA ASN A 30 -8.78 10.27 9.11
C ASN A 30 -9.00 11.44 8.13
N GLU A 31 -9.83 11.27 7.11
CA GLU A 31 -10.06 12.19 5.98
C GLU A 31 -8.76 12.54 5.23
N ARG A 32 -7.82 11.60 5.21
CA ARG A 32 -6.44 11.81 4.74
C ARG A 32 -6.01 10.75 3.74
N PHE A 33 -5.04 11.15 2.91
CA PHE A 33 -4.35 10.25 2.00
C PHE A 33 -3.05 9.72 2.59
N ILE A 34 -2.79 8.42 2.47
CA ILE A 34 -1.57 7.76 2.98
C ILE A 34 -0.33 8.22 2.22
N TRP A 35 -0.46 8.49 0.91
CA TRP A 35 0.66 8.93 0.08
C TRP A 35 1.18 10.32 0.42
N ARG A 36 0.49 11.07 1.29
CA ARG A 36 0.97 12.34 1.83
C ARG A 36 2.30 12.18 2.55
N GLY A 37 2.50 11.04 3.23
CA GLY A 37 3.74 10.62 3.86
C GLY A 37 4.99 10.75 2.97
N ILE A 38 4.79 10.55 1.67
CA ILE A 38 5.86 10.39 0.67
C ILE A 38 6.17 11.72 -0.03
N ILE A 39 5.18 12.60 -0.14
CA ILE A 39 5.30 13.86 -0.90
C ILE A 39 5.68 15.00 0.05
N PRO A 40 6.78 15.73 -0.22
CA PRO A 40 7.16 16.92 0.54
C PRO A 40 6.02 17.91 0.68
N TYR A 41 5.89 18.52 1.87
CA TYR A 41 4.81 19.45 2.21
C TYR A 41 4.64 20.58 1.17
N GLU A 42 5.74 21.15 0.69
CA GLU A 42 5.77 22.20 -0.35
C GLU A 42 5.07 21.79 -1.65
N ILE A 43 5.30 20.55 -2.11
CA ILE A 43 4.71 20.03 -3.34
C ILE A 43 3.22 19.72 -3.11
N ARG A 44 2.91 19.17 -1.94
CA ARG A 44 1.56 18.81 -1.55
C ARG A 44 0.65 20.01 -1.38
N LYS A 45 1.14 21.13 -0.85
CA LYS A 45 0.39 22.39 -0.78
C LYS A 45 0.06 22.97 -2.16
N LYS A 46 0.91 22.72 -3.17
CA LYS A 46 0.62 23.11 -4.56
C LYS A 46 -0.47 22.24 -5.20
N LEU A 47 -0.49 20.94 -4.90
CA LEU A 47 -1.48 19.99 -5.44
C LEU A 47 -2.82 20.04 -4.68
N LEU A 48 -2.77 20.18 -3.36
CA LEU A 48 -3.91 20.28 -2.46
C LEU A 48 -3.76 21.49 -1.55
N PRO A 49 -4.17 22.68 -1.99
CA PRO A 49 -4.06 23.91 -1.20
C PRO A 49 -4.90 23.88 0.08
N ASN A 50 -5.93 23.03 0.14
CA ASN A 50 -6.77 22.82 1.32
C ASN A 50 -6.15 21.84 2.33
N ASP A 51 -4.94 21.32 2.07
CA ASP A 51 -4.23 20.49 3.06
C ASP A 51 -3.69 21.34 4.21
N GLN A 52 -4.42 21.35 5.33
CA GLN A 52 -4.04 22.09 6.53
C GLN A 52 -3.09 21.31 7.45
N PHE A 53 -2.80 20.04 7.15
CA PHE A 53 -2.04 19.18 8.07
C PHE A 53 -0.55 19.24 7.77
N GLN A 54 0.22 19.82 8.70
CA GLN A 54 1.66 19.60 8.75
C GLN A 54 1.93 18.18 9.24
N MET A 55 2.83 17.47 8.57
CA MET A 55 3.20 16.11 8.95
C MET A 55 4.17 16.18 10.13
N ASP A 56 3.66 15.91 11.32
CA ASP A 56 4.51 15.65 12.47
C ASP A 56 5.15 14.27 12.36
N ALA A 57 6.33 14.10 12.99
CA ALA A 57 7.08 12.84 12.97
C ALA A 57 6.24 11.63 13.43
N TRP A 58 5.34 11.83 14.40
CA TRP A 58 4.42 10.80 14.88
C TRP A 58 3.37 10.40 13.85
N LEU A 59 2.83 11.36 13.10
CA LEU A 59 1.86 11.10 12.05
C LEU A 59 2.52 10.30 10.92
N ALA A 60 3.72 10.70 10.51
CA ALA A 60 4.51 9.96 9.53
C ALA A 60 4.74 8.51 9.98
N LEU A 61 5.16 8.31 11.24
CA LEU A 61 5.41 6.98 11.79
C LEU A 61 4.14 6.11 11.80
N SER A 62 2.97 6.70 12.09
CA SER A 62 1.70 5.98 12.05
C SER A 62 1.31 5.53 10.63
N GLU A 63 1.50 6.40 9.61
CA GLU A 63 1.24 6.08 8.21
C GLU A 63 2.17 4.97 7.70
N TRP A 64 3.46 5.02 8.07
CA TRP A 64 4.43 3.98 7.77
C TRP A 64 4.10 2.65 8.46
N THR A 65 3.65 2.68 9.71
CA THR A 65 3.28 1.48 10.46
C THR A 65 2.09 0.79 9.79
N VAL A 66 1.09 1.53 9.32
CA VAL A 66 -0.06 0.97 8.60
C VAL A 66 0.35 0.35 7.27
N LEU A 67 1.26 1.00 6.53
CA LEU A 67 1.81 0.44 5.28
C LEU A 67 2.61 -0.84 5.52
N LEU A 68 3.44 -0.87 6.57
CA LEU A 68 4.22 -2.06 6.96
C LEU A 68 3.32 -3.20 7.41
N LEU A 69 2.29 -2.90 8.20
CA LEU A 69 1.31 -3.89 8.65
C LEU A 69 0.55 -4.48 7.45
N TRP A 70 0.12 -3.63 6.52
CA TRP A 70 -0.50 -4.07 5.28
C TRP A 70 0.44 -4.97 4.45
N ALA A 71 1.70 -4.56 4.29
CA ALA A 71 2.69 -5.35 3.58
C ALA A 71 2.92 -6.71 4.25
N ALA A 72 2.94 -6.76 5.59
CA ALA A 72 3.04 -8.00 6.35
C ALA A 72 1.83 -8.92 6.13
N PHE A 73 0.59 -8.38 6.10
CA PHE A 73 -0.59 -9.17 5.76
C PHE A 73 -0.57 -9.70 4.32
N MET A 74 0.06 -8.97 3.39
CA MET A 74 0.24 -9.42 2.01
C MET A 74 1.24 -10.56 1.85
N VAL A 75 2.09 -10.84 2.83
CA VAL A 75 3.01 -12.00 2.78
C VAL A 75 2.24 -13.32 2.73
N PHE A 76 1.12 -13.44 3.43
CA PHE A 76 0.33 -14.67 3.47
C PHE A 76 -0.22 -15.09 2.10
N PRO A 77 -0.95 -14.24 1.33
CA PRO A 77 -1.38 -14.60 -0.01
C PRO A 77 -0.22 -14.87 -0.97
N ILE A 78 0.94 -14.25 -0.78
CA ILE A 78 2.15 -14.55 -1.57
C ILE A 78 2.63 -15.98 -1.31
N ILE A 79 2.72 -16.40 -0.04
CA ILE A 79 3.05 -17.78 0.32
C ILE A 79 2.02 -18.78 -0.23
N CYS A 80 0.72 -18.44 -0.19
CA CYS A 80 -0.32 -19.29 -0.77
C CYS A 80 -0.16 -19.44 -2.29
N LEU A 81 0.13 -18.36 -3.02
CA LEU A 81 0.35 -18.42 -4.47
C LEU A 81 1.61 -19.22 -4.83
N ASP A 82 2.67 -19.12 -4.02
CA ASP A 82 3.92 -19.86 -4.19
C ASP A 82 3.75 -21.36 -3.93
N SER A 83 3.08 -21.72 -2.83
CA SER A 83 2.80 -23.12 -2.44
C SER A 83 1.88 -23.86 -3.43
N VAL A 84 0.96 -23.17 -4.10
CA VAL A 84 0.12 -23.76 -5.17
C VAL A 84 0.87 -23.83 -6.52
N GLY A 85 2.13 -23.36 -6.57
CA GLY A 85 2.95 -23.33 -7.77
C GLY A 85 2.47 -22.32 -8.82
N PHE A 86 1.64 -21.36 -8.41
CA PHE A 86 1.08 -20.32 -9.28
C PHE A 86 2.11 -19.22 -9.54
N ILE A 87 2.97 -18.95 -8.55
CA ILE A 87 4.21 -18.17 -8.67
C ILE A 87 5.38 -19.01 -8.14
N ARG A 88 6.62 -18.59 -8.42
CA ARG A 88 7.82 -19.17 -7.81
C ARG A 88 8.71 -18.03 -7.33
N ILE A 89 8.64 -17.73 -6.06
CA ILE A 89 9.41 -16.68 -5.39
C ILE A 89 10.35 -17.27 -4.35
N LEU A 90 9.94 -18.33 -3.64
CA LEU A 90 10.70 -18.90 -2.52
C LEU A 90 11.48 -20.18 -2.88
N HIS A 91 11.29 -20.70 -4.10
CA HIS A 91 11.83 -21.98 -4.58
C HIS A 91 12.59 -21.84 -5.90
#